data_AF-A0A9E0HI03-F1
#
_entry.id   AF-A0A9E0HI03-F1
#
_cell.length_a   1.000
_cell.length_b   1.000
_cell.length_c   1.000
_cell.angle_alpha   90.00
_cell.angle_beta   90.00
_cell.angle_gamma   90.00
#
_symmetry.space_group_name_H-M   'P 1'
#
loop_
_entity.id
_entity.type
_entity.pdbx_description
1 polymer ?
#
loop_
_entity_poly.entity_id
_entity_poly.type
_entity_poly.pdbx_seq_one_letter_code
_entity_poly.pdbx_strand_id
1 'polypeptide(L)'
;MSAPAHECDVCHAKVSELRRGRCWGCYARWVDARPVGAGARCVVCLERRRRLLRSVELLGGWHSMCFSCHGQAQILEPMPPTVAELRTALTRERRRIDRRVGKADTRIFQYERRVGQRRVLRDGEWVSIDDEMIVEMSVEGDDLGPIKPVAVVPATDPVADCDFEDLTRIVERIAV
;
A
#
# COMPACT_ATOMS: atom_id res chain seq x y z
N MET A 1 -14.10 -39.96 -3.96
CA MET A 1 -12.78 -40.51 -3.60
C MET A 1 -12.41 -39.91 -2.25
N SER A 2 -12.27 -40.73 -1.20
CA SER A 2 -11.80 -40.23 0.11
C SER A 2 -10.33 -39.86 -0.01
N ALA A 3 -9.95 -38.66 0.40
CA ALA A 3 -8.55 -38.26 0.49
C ALA A 3 -7.79 -39.20 1.46
N PRO A 4 -6.50 -39.50 1.20
CA PRO A 4 -5.68 -40.29 2.12
C PRO A 4 -5.56 -39.56 3.46
N ALA A 5 -5.88 -40.25 4.55
CA ALA A 5 -5.73 -39.69 5.89
C ALA A 5 -4.25 -39.75 6.31
N HIS A 6 -3.65 -38.58 6.53
CA HIS A 6 -2.29 -38.46 7.04
C HIS A 6 -2.29 -38.32 8.57
N GLU A 7 -1.24 -38.78 9.24
CA GLU A 7 -1.13 -38.73 10.71
C GLU A 7 -0.17 -37.63 11.16
N CYS A 8 -0.56 -36.83 12.15
CA CYS A 8 0.27 -35.76 12.71
C CYS A 8 1.39 -36.30 13.61
N ASP A 9 2.64 -35.87 13.41
CA ASP A 9 3.80 -36.32 14.19
C ASP A 9 3.77 -35.92 15.68
N VAL A 10 2.92 -34.97 16.05
CA VAL A 10 2.89 -34.37 17.41
C VAL A 10 1.71 -34.85 18.23
N CYS A 11 0.53 -34.92 17.60
CA CYS A 11 -0.71 -35.27 18.28
C CYS A 11 -1.38 -36.54 17.74
N HIS A 12 -0.79 -37.20 16.73
CA HIS A 12 -1.27 -38.44 16.13
C HIS A 12 -2.70 -38.38 15.57
N ALA A 13 -3.25 -37.18 15.39
CA ALA A 13 -4.55 -36.99 14.76
C ALA A 13 -4.47 -37.32 13.27
N LYS A 14 -5.51 -37.99 12.75
CA LYS A 14 -5.69 -38.25 11.33
C LYS A 14 -6.33 -37.04 10.65
N VAL A 15 -5.65 -36.45 9.67
CA VAL A 15 -6.04 -35.21 9.00
C VAL A 15 -5.90 -35.37 7.49
N SER A 16 -6.63 -34.56 6.72
CA SER A 16 -6.57 -34.58 5.25
C SER A 16 -5.28 -33.98 4.70
N GLU A 17 -4.67 -33.04 5.41
CA GLU A 17 -3.48 -32.30 4.98
C GLU A 17 -2.54 -32.09 6.16
N LEU A 18 -1.24 -32.26 5.91
CA LEU A 18 -0.17 -31.97 6.87
C LEU A 18 0.71 -30.85 6.34
N ARG A 19 1.16 -29.99 7.25
CA ARG A 19 2.13 -28.94 6.96
C ARG A 19 3.39 -29.20 7.77
N ARG A 20 4.50 -29.53 7.09
CA ARG A 20 5.78 -29.90 7.72
C ARG A 20 5.61 -31.01 8.79
N GLY A 21 4.81 -32.05 8.48
CA GLY A 21 4.53 -33.19 9.37
C GLY A 21 3.49 -32.91 10.48
N ARG A 22 2.92 -31.71 10.54
CA ARG A 22 2.02 -31.28 11.62
C ARG A 22 0.62 -30.99 11.11
N CYS A 23 -0.39 -31.30 11.92
CA CYS A 23 -1.74 -30.82 11.71
C CYS A 23 -1.80 -29.29 11.87
N TRP A 24 -2.85 -28.65 11.33
CA TRP A 24 -3.00 -27.19 11.38
C TRP A 24 -2.90 -26.61 12.80
N GLY A 25 -3.50 -27.27 13.80
CA GLY A 25 -3.44 -26.82 15.20
C GLY A 25 -2.05 -26.91 15.82
N CYS A 26 -1.35 -28.03 15.60
CA CYS A 26 0.04 -28.19 16.09
C CYS A 26 1.01 -27.28 15.33
N TYR A 27 0.75 -27.04 14.05
CA TYR A 27 1.49 -26.10 13.23
C TYR A 27 1.34 -24.68 13.78
N ALA A 28 0.11 -24.20 14.00
CA ALA A 28 -0.14 -22.84 14.51
C ALA A 28 0.53 -22.60 15.87
N ARG A 29 0.42 -23.55 16.81
CA ARG A 29 1.11 -23.47 18.11
C ARG A 29 2.62 -23.44 17.97
N TRP A 30 3.17 -24.24 17.05
CA TRP A 30 4.60 -24.24 16.76
C TRP A 30 5.05 -22.89 16.19
N VAL A 31 4.30 -22.31 15.25
CA VAL A 31 4.59 -20.98 14.69
C VAL A 31 4.56 -19.90 15.77
N ASP A 32 3.54 -19.90 16.63
CA ASP A 32 3.38 -18.91 17.70
C ASP A 32 4.47 -19.01 18.78
N ALA A 33 4.99 -20.22 19.03
CA ALA A 33 6.06 -20.46 20.00
C ALA A 33 7.47 -20.12 19.49
N ARG A 34 7.64 -19.84 18.19
CA ARG A 34 8.97 -19.58 17.63
C ARG A 34 9.57 -18.29 18.21
N PRO A 35 10.82 -18.34 18.69
CA PRO A 35 11.48 -17.15 19.18
C PRO A 35 11.81 -16.19 18.04
N VAL A 36 11.67 -14.89 18.32
CA VAL A 36 12.21 -13.84 17.47
C VAL A 36 13.63 -13.49 17.93
N GLY A 37 14.54 -13.36 16.97
CA GLY A 37 15.96 -13.04 17.21
C GLY A 37 16.16 -11.72 17.96
N ALA A 38 17.27 -11.62 18.69
CA ALA A 38 17.65 -10.38 19.38
C ALA A 38 17.90 -9.26 18.36
N GLY A 39 17.41 -8.05 18.63
CA GLY A 39 17.54 -6.91 17.71
C GLY A 39 16.63 -6.95 16.49
N ALA A 40 15.74 -7.94 16.38
CA ALA A 40 14.75 -7.98 15.31
C ALA A 40 13.82 -6.76 15.35
N ARG A 41 13.34 -6.37 14.17
CA ARG A 41 12.37 -5.30 13.98
C ARG A 41 11.30 -5.75 13.00
N CYS A 42 10.06 -5.30 13.19
CA CYS A 42 8.99 -5.57 12.25
C CYS A 42 9.42 -5.12 10.83
N VAL A 43 9.31 -6.00 9.84
CA VAL A 43 9.71 -5.69 8.46
C VAL A 43 8.87 -4.57 7.84
N VAL A 44 7.64 -4.35 8.33
CA VAL A 44 6.70 -3.35 7.79
C VAL A 44 6.79 -2.02 8.52
N CYS A 45 6.56 -2.01 9.84
CA CYS A 45 6.47 -0.77 10.64
C CYS A 45 7.69 -0.49 11.52
N LEU A 46 8.73 -1.33 11.46
CA LEU A 46 9.99 -1.19 12.21
C LEU A 46 9.86 -1.21 13.74
N GLU A 47 8.72 -1.65 14.30
CA GLU A 47 8.53 -1.89 15.73
C GLU A 47 9.65 -2.79 16.28
N ARG A 48 10.24 -2.41 17.42
CA ARG A 48 11.39 -3.09 18.05
C ARG A 48 11.02 -3.78 19.35
N ARG A 49 9.84 -3.52 19.91
CA ARG A 49 9.37 -4.13 21.15
C ARG A 49 9.24 -5.64 20.97
N ARG A 50 10.21 -6.39 21.48
CA ARG A 50 10.31 -7.86 21.34
C ARG A 50 9.03 -8.60 21.71
N ARG A 51 8.32 -8.15 22.75
CA ARG A 51 7.04 -8.74 23.22
C ARG A 51 5.91 -8.69 22.17
N LEU A 52 6.00 -7.78 21.21
CA LEU A 52 5.01 -7.58 20.16
C LEU A 52 5.40 -8.26 18.84
N LEU A 53 6.64 -8.76 18.74
CA LEU A 53 7.16 -9.39 17.54
C LEU A 53 6.80 -10.87 17.52
N ARG A 54 6.40 -11.35 16.34
CA ARG A 54 6.21 -12.76 16.02
C ARG A 54 6.98 -13.10 14.75
N SER A 55 7.42 -14.35 14.63
CA SER A 55 7.96 -14.88 13.38
C SER A 55 6.81 -15.41 12.53
N VAL A 56 6.66 -14.88 11.33
CA VAL A 56 5.59 -15.21 10.38
C VAL A 56 6.22 -15.80 9.14
N GLU A 57 5.64 -16.85 8.60
CA GLU A 57 6.04 -17.40 7.31
C GLU A 57 5.28 -16.69 6.18
N LEU A 58 5.99 -15.96 5.33
CA LEU A 58 5.45 -15.30 4.15
C LEU A 58 6.21 -15.78 2.91
N LEU A 59 5.49 -16.22 1.87
CA LEU A 59 6.08 -16.63 0.58
C LEU A 59 7.24 -17.64 0.71
N GLY A 60 7.17 -18.55 1.69
CA GLY A 60 8.20 -19.56 1.96
C GLY A 60 9.39 -19.07 2.81
N GLY A 61 9.46 -17.77 3.13
CA GLY A 61 10.46 -17.17 4.01
C GLY A 61 9.91 -16.90 5.42
N TRP A 62 10.81 -16.83 6.40
CA TRP A 62 10.47 -16.43 7.77
C TRP A 62 10.83 -14.98 8.01
N HIS A 63 9.85 -14.17 8.39
CA HIS A 63 10.00 -12.74 8.64
C HIS A 63 9.52 -12.38 10.04
N SER A 64 10.12 -11.34 10.63
CA SER A 64 9.63 -10.81 11.90
C SER A 64 8.61 -9.70 11.65
N MET A 65 7.43 -9.82 12.25
CA MET A 65 6.35 -8.84 12.14
C MET A 65 5.77 -8.54 13.52
N CYS A 66 5.28 -7.34 13.73
CA CYS A 66 4.50 -7.05 14.93
C CYS A 66 3.10 -7.68 14.83
N PHE A 67 2.44 -7.87 15.97
CA PHE A 67 1.09 -8.44 16.05
C PHE A 67 0.09 -7.78 15.09
N SER A 68 0.09 -6.45 15.01
CA SER A 68 -0.82 -5.69 14.14
C SER A 68 -0.54 -5.92 12.66
N CYS A 69 0.73 -5.81 12.22
CA CYS A 69 1.09 -6.03 10.82
C CYS A 69 0.87 -7.48 10.39
N HIS A 70 1.13 -8.44 11.27
CA HIS A 70 0.81 -9.84 11.03
C HIS A 70 -0.70 -10.06 10.84
N GLY A 71 -1.53 -9.50 11.73
CA GLY A 71 -2.98 -9.60 11.62
C GLY A 71 -3.51 -9.03 10.30
N GLN A 72 -2.99 -7.90 9.85
CA GLN A 72 -3.33 -7.34 8.55
C GLN A 72 -2.87 -8.24 7.40
N ALA A 73 -1.66 -8.79 7.46
CA ALA A 73 -1.13 -9.68 6.43
C ALA A 73 -1.94 -10.97 6.27
N GLN A 74 -2.53 -11.50 7.35
CA GLN A 74 -3.41 -12.67 7.28
C GLN A 74 -4.76 -12.40 6.61
N ILE A 75 -5.21 -11.15 6.58
CA ILE A 75 -6.48 -10.74 5.95
C ILE A 75 -6.29 -10.49 4.45
N LEU A 76 -5.07 -10.14 4.03
CA LEU A 76 -4.78 -9.87 2.61
C LEU A 76 -4.98 -11.14 1.77
N GLU A 77 -5.51 -10.94 0.56
CA GLU A 77 -5.60 -12.01 -0.44
C GLU A 77 -4.18 -12.51 -0.78
N PRO A 78 -4.01 -13.82 -1.00
CA PRO A 78 -2.71 -14.38 -1.33
C PRO A 78 -2.14 -13.74 -2.60
N MET A 79 -0.83 -13.48 -2.61
CA MET A 79 -0.13 -12.90 -3.76
C MET A 79 -0.31 -13.82 -4.99
N PRO A 80 -0.78 -13.29 -6.14
CA PRO A 80 -0.92 -14.09 -7.34
C PRO A 80 0.45 -14.62 -7.81
N PRO A 81 0.60 -15.93 -8.07
CA PRO A 81 1.88 -16.51 -8.46
C PRO A 81 2.35 -16.08 -9.85
N THR A 82 1.45 -15.64 -10.73
CA THR A 82 1.80 -15.26 -12.10
C THR A 82 1.54 -13.79 -12.42
N VAL A 83 2.33 -13.24 -13.35
CA VAL A 83 2.15 -11.86 -13.85
C VAL A 83 0.79 -11.70 -14.56
N ALA A 84 0.27 -12.75 -15.20
CA ALA A 84 -1.04 -12.72 -15.86
C ALA A 84 -2.19 -12.59 -14.86
N GLU A 85 -2.15 -13.34 -13.76
CA GLU A 85 -3.11 -13.21 -12.65
C GLU A 85 -2.99 -11.86 -11.95
N LEU A 86 -1.76 -11.36 -11.75
CA LEU A 86 -1.54 -10.02 -11.21
C LEU A 86 -2.18 -8.94 -12.10
N ARG A 87 -2.00 -9.02 -13.43
CA ARG A 87 -2.66 -8.13 -14.40
C ARG A 87 -4.18 -8.23 -14.30
N THR A 88 -4.72 -9.43 -14.13
CA THR A 88 -6.16 -9.68 -14.01
C THR A 88 -6.73 -9.08 -12.72
N ALA A 89 -6.04 -9.29 -11.58
CA ALA A 89 -6.39 -8.72 -10.29
C ALA A 89 -6.39 -7.18 -10.34
N LEU A 90 -5.32 -6.58 -10.87
CA LEU A 90 -5.21 -5.12 -11.03
C LEU A 90 -6.27 -4.55 -11.97
N THR A 91 -6.58 -5.25 -13.08
CA THR A 91 -7.62 -4.83 -14.02
C THR A 91 -9.00 -4.88 -13.37
N ARG A 92 -9.28 -5.92 -12.56
CA ARG A 92 -10.53 -6.05 -11.79
C ARG A 92 -10.66 -4.94 -10.75
N GLU A 93 -9.59 -4.61 -10.04
CA GLU A 93 -9.55 -3.55 -9.05
C GLU A 93 -9.77 -2.16 -9.67
N ARG A 94 -9.08 -1.86 -10.78
CA ARG A 94 -9.29 -0.62 -11.56
C ARG A 94 -10.74 -0.46 -12.01
N ARG A 95 -11.38 -1.53 -12.50
CA ARG A 95 -12.82 -1.53 -12.86
C ARG A 95 -13.73 -1.36 -11.64
N ARG A 96 -13.30 -1.72 -10.43
CA ARG A 96 -14.04 -1.51 -9.18
C ARG A 96 -14.03 -0.03 -8.78
N ILE A 97 -12.95 0.68 -9.06
CA ILE A 97 -12.79 2.12 -8.79
C ILE A 97 -13.64 2.98 -9.76
N ASP A 98 -13.93 2.48 -10.96
CA ASP A 98 -14.77 3.15 -11.96
C ASP A 98 -16.29 2.88 -11.82
N ARG A 99 -16.75 2.31 -10.70
CA ARG A 99 -18.18 2.09 -10.45
C ARG A 99 -18.92 3.36 -10.02
N ARG A 100 -18.82 4.43 -10.81
CA ARG A 100 -19.74 5.57 -10.75
C ARG A 100 -20.63 5.62 -12.00
N VAL A 101 -21.09 4.45 -12.44
CA VAL A 101 -22.14 4.36 -13.45
C VAL A 101 -23.46 4.56 -12.72
N GLY A 102 -24.12 5.70 -12.97
CA GLY A 102 -25.48 5.99 -12.48
C GLY A 102 -25.62 6.94 -11.28
N LYS A 103 -24.53 7.48 -10.72
CA LYS A 103 -24.64 8.55 -9.71
C LYS A 103 -24.60 9.90 -10.42
N ALA A 104 -25.68 10.71 -10.29
CA ALA A 104 -25.73 12.06 -10.85
C ALA A 104 -24.51 12.87 -10.38
N ASP A 105 -23.88 13.59 -11.30
CA ASP A 105 -22.68 14.36 -11.02
C ASP A 105 -23.02 15.50 -10.07
N THR A 106 -22.50 15.48 -8.84
CA THR A 106 -22.81 16.48 -7.81
C THR A 106 -21.95 17.74 -7.94
N ARG A 107 -21.36 17.99 -9.11
CA ARG A 107 -20.51 19.15 -9.36
C ARG A 107 -21.39 20.36 -9.68
N ILE A 108 -21.11 21.49 -9.01
CA ILE A 108 -21.73 22.79 -9.28
C ILE A 108 -21.30 23.28 -10.67
N PHE A 109 -20.05 23.00 -11.04
CA PHE A 109 -19.47 23.35 -12.34
C PHE A 109 -19.11 22.10 -13.12
N GLN A 110 -19.88 21.80 -14.17
CA GLN A 110 -19.71 20.60 -15.00
C GLN A 110 -18.39 20.58 -15.79
N TYR A 111 -17.70 21.73 -15.88
CA TYR A 111 -16.48 21.95 -16.66
C TYR A 111 -15.17 21.66 -15.91
N GLU A 112 -15.22 21.39 -14.60
CA GLU A 112 -14.00 21.12 -13.82
C GLU A 112 -13.48 19.69 -14.07
N ARG A 113 -12.34 19.58 -14.79
CA ARG A 113 -11.78 18.29 -15.23
C ARG A 113 -11.21 17.49 -14.05
N ARG A 114 -11.69 16.26 -13.87
CA ARG A 114 -11.05 15.28 -12.95
C ARG A 114 -9.65 14.92 -13.45
N VAL A 115 -8.78 14.48 -12.54
CA VAL A 115 -7.37 14.09 -12.81
C VAL A 115 -7.23 13.05 -13.95
N GLY A 116 -8.28 12.27 -14.27
CA GLY A 116 -8.33 11.35 -15.41
C GLY A 116 -8.89 11.91 -16.75
N GLN A 117 -9.60 13.04 -16.75
CA GLN A 117 -10.14 13.67 -17.97
C GLN A 117 -9.20 14.70 -18.61
N ARG A 118 -8.02 14.91 -18.04
CA ARG A 118 -7.01 15.84 -18.58
C ARG A 118 -6.37 15.37 -19.88
N ARG A 119 -6.61 14.12 -20.31
CA ARG A 119 -5.98 13.51 -21.50
C ARG A 119 -6.85 13.50 -22.76
N VAL A 120 -8.10 13.95 -22.67
CA VAL A 120 -8.95 14.10 -23.85
C VAL A 120 -8.90 15.56 -24.27
N LEU A 121 -8.10 15.87 -25.28
CA LEU A 121 -8.24 17.10 -26.04
C LEU A 121 -9.57 16.99 -26.77
N ARG A 122 -10.49 17.91 -26.51
CA ARG A 122 -11.70 18.04 -27.32
C ARG A 122 -11.29 18.91 -28.50
N ASP A 123 -11.21 18.32 -29.69
CA ASP A 123 -10.92 19.08 -30.90
C ASP A 123 -12.04 20.10 -31.10
N GLY A 124 -11.70 21.39 -31.01
CA GLY A 124 -12.42 22.44 -31.73
C GLY A 124 -13.59 23.16 -31.04
N GLU A 125 -13.77 23.11 -29.72
CA GLU A 125 -14.82 23.89 -29.05
C GLU A 125 -14.21 24.96 -28.14
N TRP A 126 -14.19 26.20 -28.62
CA TRP A 126 -13.87 27.36 -27.80
C TRP A 126 -14.98 27.55 -26.76
N VAL A 127 -14.59 27.62 -25.49
CA VAL A 127 -15.49 27.83 -24.36
C VAL A 127 -15.88 29.30 -24.34
N SER A 128 -17.11 29.63 -24.76
CA SER A 128 -17.71 30.93 -24.44
C SER A 128 -18.16 30.91 -22.98
N ILE A 129 -17.64 31.84 -22.19
CA ILE A 129 -18.18 32.14 -20.87
C ILE A 129 -19.46 32.94 -21.14
N ASP A 130 -20.63 32.43 -20.72
CA ASP A 130 -21.84 33.23 -20.70
C ASP A 130 -21.71 34.28 -19.60
N ASP A 131 -21.62 35.55 -19.98
CA ASP A 131 -21.42 36.70 -19.10
C ASP A 131 -22.61 37.00 -18.15
N GLU A 132 -23.67 36.18 -18.16
CA GLU A 132 -24.87 36.41 -17.34
C GLU A 132 -24.80 35.80 -15.92
N MET A 133 -23.77 35.03 -15.58
CA MET A 133 -23.65 34.42 -14.25
C MET A 133 -22.84 35.28 -13.28
N ILE A 134 -23.39 36.43 -12.89
CA ILE A 134 -22.83 37.29 -11.83
C ILE A 134 -23.21 36.69 -10.47
N VAL A 135 -22.22 36.15 -9.75
CA VAL A 135 -22.38 35.80 -8.33
C VAL A 135 -22.12 37.05 -7.51
N GLU A 136 -23.19 37.69 -7.03
CA GLU A 136 -23.10 38.78 -6.08
C GLU A 136 -22.61 38.23 -4.73
N MET A 137 -21.34 38.47 -4.40
CA MET A 137 -20.80 38.21 -3.06
C MET A 137 -20.96 39.48 -2.23
N SER A 138 -21.98 39.52 -1.37
CA SER A 138 -22.12 40.54 -0.34
C SER A 138 -21.09 40.28 0.75
N VAL A 139 -20.00 41.04 0.79
CA VAL A 139 -19.05 41.02 1.90
C VAL A 139 -19.55 42.01 2.95
N GLU A 140 -20.38 41.53 3.88
CA GLU A 140 -20.62 42.27 5.13
C GLU A 140 -19.55 41.84 6.14
N GLY A 141 -18.63 42.75 6.47
CA GLY A 141 -17.69 42.57 7.57
C GLY A 141 -16.29 43.09 7.28
N ASP A 142 -16.05 44.34 7.67
CA ASP A 142 -14.73 44.94 7.82
C ASP A 142 -13.91 44.19 8.89
N ASP A 143 -13.23 43.11 8.53
CA ASP A 143 -12.23 42.44 9.38
C ASP A 143 -10.93 42.15 8.62
N LEU A 144 -10.51 43.08 7.75
CA LEU A 144 -9.16 43.07 7.19
C LEU A 144 -8.17 43.66 8.20
N GLY A 145 -7.74 42.82 9.15
CA GLY A 145 -6.49 43.05 9.87
C GLY A 145 -5.30 43.22 8.89
N PRO A 146 -4.21 43.88 9.29
CA PRO A 146 -3.11 44.22 8.38
C PRO A 146 -2.55 42.96 7.71
N ILE A 147 -2.56 42.98 6.38
CA ILE A 147 -2.03 41.92 5.52
C ILE A 147 -0.55 41.75 5.87
N LYS A 148 -0.19 40.65 6.54
CA LYS A 148 1.21 40.26 6.69
C LYS A 148 1.74 39.88 5.31
N PRO A 149 2.79 40.53 4.77
CA PRO A 149 3.37 40.12 3.51
C PRO A 149 3.87 38.69 3.65
N VAL A 150 3.34 37.78 2.84
CA VAL A 150 3.84 36.41 2.73
C VAL A 150 5.21 36.51 2.09
N ALA A 151 6.26 36.13 2.84
CA ALA A 151 7.61 36.10 2.32
C ALA A 151 7.66 35.14 1.12
N VAL A 152 8.01 35.68 -0.04
CA VAL A 152 8.37 34.89 -1.22
C VAL A 152 9.67 34.18 -0.89
N VAL A 153 9.60 32.88 -0.63
CA VAL A 153 10.78 32.04 -0.50
C VAL A 153 11.38 31.92 -1.91
N PRO A 154 12.61 32.42 -2.17
CA PRO A 154 13.23 32.24 -3.47
C PRO A 154 13.45 30.74 -3.69
N ALA A 155 13.16 30.28 -4.90
CA ALA A 155 13.46 28.93 -5.33
C ALA A 155 14.96 28.69 -5.18
N THR A 156 15.36 27.90 -4.19
CA THR A 156 16.71 27.37 -4.12
C THR A 156 16.87 26.36 -5.25
N ASP A 157 17.88 26.57 -6.09
CA ASP A 157 18.29 25.67 -7.15
C ASP A 157 18.43 24.22 -6.66
N PRO A 158 18.18 23.21 -7.51
CA PRO A 158 18.40 21.83 -7.14
C PRO A 158 19.88 21.61 -6.83
N VAL A 159 20.13 21.07 -5.64
CA VAL A 159 21.43 20.61 -5.17
C VAL A 159 22.12 19.78 -6.26
N ALA A 160 23.14 20.37 -6.87
CA ALA A 160 24.17 19.65 -7.59
C ALA A 160 25.09 18.96 -6.56
N ASP A 161 25.59 17.79 -6.96
CA ASP A 161 26.68 17.03 -6.35
C ASP A 161 26.31 16.17 -5.13
N CYS A 162 25.64 15.05 -5.41
CA CYS A 162 25.80 13.83 -4.62
C CYS A 162 26.70 12.89 -5.41
N ASP A 163 27.94 12.73 -4.94
CA ASP A 163 29.00 11.90 -5.49
C ASP A 163 28.54 10.47 -5.83
N PHE A 164 28.61 10.14 -7.12
CA PHE A 164 28.27 8.83 -7.69
C PHE A 164 29.42 7.80 -7.55
N GLU A 165 30.58 8.19 -7.02
CA GLU A 165 31.79 7.35 -7.04
C GLU A 165 31.91 6.30 -5.93
N ASP A 166 30.96 6.19 -4.99
CA ASP A 166 31.13 5.31 -3.81
C ASP A 166 30.60 3.87 -3.96
N LEU A 167 30.11 3.47 -5.14
CA LEU A 167 29.58 2.11 -5.37
C LEU A 167 30.65 1.05 -5.69
N THR A 168 31.86 1.44 -6.10
CA THR A 168 32.96 0.49 -6.38
C THR A 168 33.62 -0.02 -5.09
N ARG A 169 33.55 0.73 -3.98
CA ARG A 169 34.10 0.31 -2.67
C ARG A 169 33.29 -0.77 -1.95
N ILE A 170 32.03 -0.97 -2.32
CA ILE A 170 31.19 -2.02 -1.71
C ILE A 170 31.51 -3.40 -2.30
N VAL A 171 31.98 -3.46 -3.55
CA VAL A 171 32.29 -4.73 -4.23
C VAL A 171 33.58 -5.36 -3.70
N GLU A 172 34.60 -4.56 -3.32
CA GLU A 172 35.86 -5.08 -2.78
C GLU A 172 35.75 -5.61 -1.34
N ARG A 173 34.69 -5.27 -0.59
CA ARG A 173 34.47 -5.77 0.78
C ARG A 173 33.73 -7.11 0.86
N ILE A 174 33.24 -7.64 -0.27
CA ILE A 174 32.54 -8.93 -0.34
C ILE A 174 33.47 -10.04 -0.89
N ALA A 175 34.67 -9.70 -1.35
CA ALA A 175 35.66 -10.64 -1.87
C ALA A 175 36.89 -10.75 -0.95
N VAL A 176 36.70 -11.16 0.31
CA VAL A 176 37.71 -11.83 1.16
C VAL A 176 37.01 -12.88 2.00
#